data_AF-A0A527QKX8-F1
#
_entry.id   AF-A0A527QKX8-F1
#
_cell.length_a   1.000
_cell.length_b   1.000
_cell.length_c   1.000
_cell.angle_alpha   90.00
_cell.angle_beta   90.00
_cell.angle_gamma   90.00
#
_symmetry.space_group_name_H-M   'P 1'
#
loop_
_entity.id
_entity.type
_entity.pdbx_description
1 polymer ?
#
loop_
_entity_poly.entity_id
_entity_poly.type
_entity_poly.pdbx_seq_one_letter_code
_entity_poly.pdbx_strand_id
1 'polypeptide(L)'
;MSKHLASVLTTVNAPYSVQLDDAGLAYCLVDLDLAKQHPGHVSAFLGEVPLALQVEFAVVHHISVPDLKAFAAAFSAWSGESYPLAA
;
A
#
# COMPACT_ATOMS: atom_id res chain seq x y z
N MET A 1 -14.09 10.56 7.84
CA MET A 1 -12.96 9.67 7.50
C MET A 1 -13.04 8.45 8.39
N SER A 2 -13.03 7.25 7.80
CA SER A 2 -13.05 5.98 8.52
C SER A 2 -11.82 5.91 9.44
N LYS A 3 -12.00 5.59 10.72
CA LYS A 3 -10.91 5.51 11.72
C LYS A 3 -9.76 4.60 11.26
N HIS A 4 -10.09 3.61 10.43
CA HIS A 4 -9.17 2.67 9.81
C HIS A 4 -8.19 3.33 8.82
N LEU A 5 -8.65 4.29 8.03
CA LEU A 5 -7.86 4.94 6.98
C LEU A 5 -6.77 5.84 7.58
N ALA A 6 -7.10 6.55 8.65
CA ALA A 6 -6.12 7.31 9.43
C ALA A 6 -5.07 6.40 10.08
N SER A 7 -5.45 5.19 10.52
CA SER A 7 -4.50 4.21 11.06
C SER A 7 -3.51 3.73 9.99
N VAL A 8 -3.99 3.44 8.78
CA VAL A 8 -3.14 3.04 7.65
C VAL A 8 -2.12 4.12 7.32
N LEU A 9 -2.57 5.37 7.15
CA LEU A 9 -1.68 6.49 6.83
C LEU A 9 -0.69 6.80 7.95
N THR A 10 -1.08 6.60 9.22
CA THR A 10 -0.16 6.80 10.35
C THR A 10 0.95 5.76 10.33
N THR A 11 0.63 4.48 10.10
CA THR A 11 1.65 3.41 9.99
C THR A 11 2.57 3.63 8.80
N VAL A 12 1.99 3.90 7.62
CA VAL A 12 2.74 4.07 6.37
C VAL A 12 3.66 5.29 6.39
N ASN A 13 3.23 6.39 7.05
CA ASN A 13 4.03 7.61 7.12
C ASN A 13 4.92 7.72 8.37
N ALA A 14 4.78 6.83 9.37
CA ALA A 14 5.49 6.93 10.64
C ALA A 14 7.03 7.07 10.52
N PRO A 15 7.72 6.36 9.60
CA PRO A 15 9.16 6.49 9.45
C PRO A 15 9.58 7.57 8.43
N TYR A 16 8.66 8.24 7.74
CA TYR A 16 8.98 9.11 6.60
C TYR A 16 8.62 10.59 6.84
N SER A 17 9.54 11.47 6.46
CA SER A 17 9.32 12.93 6.53
C SER A 17 8.29 13.43 5.50
N VAL A 18 8.11 12.68 4.41
CA VAL A 18 7.06 12.94 3.40
C VAL A 18 5.83 12.12 3.78
N GLN A 19 4.73 12.81 4.06
CA GLN A 19 3.45 12.16 4.32
C GLN A 19 2.68 12.02 3.00
N LEU A 20 2.44 10.79 2.58
CA LEU A 20 1.45 10.52 1.54
C LEU A 20 0.06 10.68 2.14
N ASP A 21 -0.81 11.33 1.39
CA ASP A 21 -2.24 11.34 1.62
C ASP A 21 -2.88 10.04 1.12
N ASP A 22 -4.17 9.84 1.40
CA ASP A 22 -4.90 8.64 0.99
C ASP A 22 -4.84 8.43 -0.53
N ALA A 23 -5.03 9.51 -1.28
CA ALA A 23 -4.97 9.47 -2.73
C ALA A 23 -3.57 9.13 -3.23
N GLY A 24 -2.51 9.75 -2.68
CA GLY A 24 -1.13 9.48 -3.06
C GLY A 24 -0.72 8.03 -2.83
N LEU A 25 -1.13 7.44 -1.70
CA LEU A 25 -0.91 6.02 -1.45
C LEU A 25 -1.70 5.14 -2.43
N ALA A 26 -2.97 5.46 -2.70
CA ALA A 26 -3.78 4.73 -3.67
C ALA A 26 -3.19 4.77 -5.09
N TYR A 27 -2.67 5.92 -5.52
CA TYR A 27 -1.97 6.04 -6.80
C TYR A 27 -0.71 5.17 -6.84
N CYS A 28 0.05 5.10 -5.75
CA CYS A 28 1.20 4.20 -5.67
C CYS A 28 0.81 2.73 -5.76
N LEU A 29 -0.38 2.34 -5.30
CA LEU A 29 -0.86 0.95 -5.32
C LEU A 29 -1.44 0.50 -6.67
N VAL A 30 -1.64 1.43 -7.62
CA VAL A 30 -2.10 1.12 -8.98
C VAL A 30 -1.03 1.38 -10.05
N ASP A 31 0.03 2.11 -9.70
CA ASP A 31 1.14 2.44 -10.60
C ASP A 31 2.48 2.02 -9.96
N LEU A 32 3.10 1.00 -10.55
CA LEU A 32 4.37 0.46 -10.06
C LEU A 32 5.53 1.45 -10.21
N ASP A 33 5.52 2.34 -11.19
CA ASP A 33 6.59 3.34 -11.34
C ASP A 33 6.47 4.46 -10.30
N LEU A 34 5.25 4.80 -9.87
CA LEU A 34 5.04 5.64 -8.69
C LEU A 34 5.41 4.90 -7.39
N ALA A 35 5.09 3.61 -7.28
CA ALA A 35 5.47 2.80 -6.13
C ALA A 35 6.99 2.78 -5.90
N LYS A 36 7.77 2.70 -6.98
CA LYS A 36 9.25 2.76 -6.93
C LYS A 36 9.80 4.11 -6.47
N GLN A 37 9.03 5.19 -6.60
CA GLN A 37 9.41 6.51 -6.08
C GLN A 37 9.15 6.64 -4.58
N HIS A 38 8.19 5.85 -4.06
CA HIS A 38 7.85 5.78 -2.64
C HIS A 38 7.90 4.34 -2.10
N PRO A 39 9.03 3.61 -2.29
CA PRO A 39 9.07 2.17 -2.04
C PRO A 39 8.92 1.85 -0.56
N GLY A 40 9.35 2.75 0.31
CA GLY A 40 9.20 2.64 1.75
C GLY A 40 7.73 2.65 2.20
N HIS A 41 6.95 3.61 1.70
CA HIS A 41 5.53 3.72 2.02
C HIS A 41 4.74 2.50 1.52
N VAL A 42 5.06 2.03 0.31
CA VAL A 42 4.40 0.85 -0.27
C VAL A 42 4.78 -0.43 0.48
N SER A 43 6.05 -0.59 0.84
CA SER A 43 6.50 -1.75 1.64
C SER A 43 5.84 -1.76 3.01
N ALA A 44 5.77 -0.62 3.71
CA ALA A 44 5.07 -0.51 4.99
C ALA A 44 3.58 -0.83 4.85
N PHE A 45 2.92 -0.39 3.77
CA PHE A 45 1.53 -0.74 3.49
C PHE A 45 1.35 -2.25 3.28
N LEU A 46 2.20 -2.89 2.49
CA LEU A 46 2.05 -4.32 2.15
C LEU A 46 2.50 -5.25 3.29
N GLY A 47 3.46 -4.83 4.11
CA GLY A 47 4.10 -5.63 5.16
C GLY A 47 3.59 -5.37 6.58
N GLU A 48 3.28 -4.12 6.94
CA GLU A 48 2.92 -3.74 8.31
C GLU A 48 1.42 -3.53 8.50
N VAL A 49 0.69 -3.11 7.46
CA VAL A 49 -0.76 -2.92 7.56
C VAL A 49 -1.46 -4.28 7.55
N PRO A 50 -2.39 -4.54 8.48
CA PRO A 50 -3.19 -5.76 8.46
C PRO A 50 -3.93 -5.97 7.14
N LEU A 51 -3.97 -7.20 6.63
CA LEU A 51 -4.59 -7.54 5.34
C LEU A 51 -6.04 -7.04 5.19
N ALA A 52 -6.83 -7.13 6.27
CA ALA A 52 -8.20 -6.62 6.29
C ALA A 52 -8.27 -5.11 6.02
N LEU A 53 -7.32 -4.34 6.57
CA LEU A 53 -7.22 -2.90 6.36
C LEU A 53 -6.66 -2.56 4.97
N GLN A 54 -5.75 -3.38 4.44
CA GLN A 54 -5.28 -3.22 3.06
C GLN A 54 -6.43 -3.40 2.05
N VAL A 55 -7.28 -4.41 2.26
CA VAL A 55 -8.46 -4.66 1.42
C VAL A 55 -9.52 -3.56 1.59
N GLU A 56 -9.79 -3.11 2.82
CA GLU A 56 -10.73 -2.01 3.06
C GLU A 56 -10.24 -0.71 2.38
N PHE A 57 -8.94 -0.42 2.47
CA PHE A 57 -8.31 0.70 1.78
C PHE A 57 -8.50 0.59 0.27
N ALA A 58 -8.17 -0.56 -0.32
CA ALA A 58 -8.35 -0.80 -1.75
C ALA A 58 -9.81 -0.59 -2.20
N VAL A 59 -10.78 -1.09 -1.44
CA VAL A 59 -12.22 -0.91 -1.73
C VAL A 59 -12.62 0.57 -1.69
N VAL A 60 -12.16 1.32 -0.70
CA VAL A 60 -12.44 2.78 -0.59
C VAL A 60 -11.87 3.54 -1.79
N HIS A 61 -10.74 3.08 -2.33
CA HIS A 61 -10.06 3.68 -3.47
C HIS A 61 -10.42 3.06 -4.83
N HIS A 62 -11.44 2.22 -4.89
CA HIS A 62 -11.87 1.51 -6.11
C HIS A 62 -10.78 0.63 -6.76
N ILE A 63 -9.80 0.18 -5.97
CA ILE A 63 -8.78 -0.78 -6.38
C ILE A 63 -9.35 -2.18 -6.17
N SER A 64 -9.33 -3.00 -7.21
CA SER A 64 -9.81 -4.38 -7.08
C SER A 64 -8.81 -5.21 -6.26
N VAL A 65 -9.30 -6.13 -5.43
CA VAL A 65 -8.43 -7.04 -4.66
C VAL A 65 -7.51 -7.87 -5.59
N PRO A 66 -7.96 -8.38 -6.74
CA PRO A 66 -7.07 -9.02 -7.71
C PRO A 66 -5.94 -8.11 -8.21
N ASP A 67 -6.24 -6.85 -8.52
CA ASP A 67 -5.22 -5.90 -8.99
C ASP A 67 -4.22 -5.57 -7.87
N LEU A 68 -4.70 -5.40 -6.64
CA LEU A 68 -3.84 -5.17 -5.48
C LEU A 68 -2.89 -6.35 -5.24
N LYS A 69 -3.38 -7.59 -5.40
CA LYS A 69 -2.55 -8.81 -5.30
C LYS A 69 -1.51 -8.87 -6.42
N ALA A 70 -1.91 -8.60 -7.66
CA ALA A 70 -1.01 -8.57 -8.80
C ALA A 70 0.08 -7.49 -8.61
N PHE A 71 -0.31 -6.32 -8.10
CA PHE A 71 0.60 -5.25 -7.75
C PHE A 71 1.57 -5.68 -6.65
N ALA A 72 1.09 -6.28 -5.55
CA ALA A 72 1.94 -6.74 -4.46
C ALA A 72 2.95 -7.79 -4.93
N ALA A 73 2.55 -8.69 -5.83
CA ALA A 73 3.46 -9.66 -6.45
C ALA A 73 4.51 -8.99 -7.34
N ALA A 74 4.12 -8.01 -8.15
CA ALA A 74 5.05 -7.25 -8.99
C ALA A 74 6.04 -6.42 -8.16
N PHE A 75 5.54 -5.78 -7.10
CA PHE A 75 6.37 -5.00 -6.17
C PHE A 75 7.31 -5.92 -5.38
N SER A 76 6.84 -7.07 -4.90
CA SER A 76 7.66 -8.11 -4.26
C SER A 76 8.79 -8.59 -5.16
N ALA A 77 8.50 -8.88 -6.43
CA ALA A 77 9.52 -9.29 -7.40
C ALA A 77 10.58 -8.20 -7.66
N TRP A 78 10.22 -6.93 -7.54
CA TRP A 78 11.13 -5.81 -7.70
C TRP A 78 11.93 -5.47 -6.43
N SER A 79 11.27 -5.39 -5.27
CA SER A 79 11.90 -5.03 -3.98
C SER A 79 12.70 -6.19 -3.39
N GLY A 80 12.39 -7.43 -3.75
CA GLY A 80 12.95 -8.64 -3.16
C GLY A 80 12.34 -9.02 -1.82
N GLU A 81 11.36 -8.26 -1.32
CA GLU A 81 10.63 -8.58 -0.09
C GLU A 81 9.43 -9.49 -0.38
N SER A 82 8.98 -10.25 0.61
CA SER A 82 7.79 -11.12 0.51
C SER A 82 6.64 -10.53 1.32
N TYR A 83 5.50 -10.32 0.67
CA TYR A 83 4.30 -9.77 1.32
C TYR A 83 3.17 -10.80 1.37
N PRO A 84 2.37 -10.85 2.45
CA PRO A 84 1.26 -11.80 2.56
C PRO A 84 0.22 -11.66 1.44
N LEU A 85 0.10 -10.46 0.85
CA LEU A 85 -0.82 -10.19 -0.24
C LEU A 85 -0.32 -10.71 -1.61
N ALA A 86 0.98 -10.98 -1.73
CA ALA A 86 1.63 -11.53 -2.91
C ALA A 86 1.73 -13.08 -2.89
N ALA A 87 1.33 -13.71 -1.78
CA ALA A 87 1.40 -15.15 -1.55
C ALA A 87 0.20 -15.93 -2.10
#